data_AF-A0AAV4AMC6-F1
#
_entry.id   AF-A0AAV4AMC6-F1
#
_cell.length_a   1.000
_cell.length_b   1.000
_cell.length_c   1.000
_cell.angle_alpha   90.00
_cell.angle_beta   90.00
_cell.angle_gamma   90.00
#
_symmetry.space_group_name_H-M   'P 1'
#
loop_
_entity.id
_entity.type
_entity.pdbx_description
1 polymer ?
#
loop_
_entity_poly.entity_id
_entity_poly.type
_entity_poly.pdbx_seq_one_letter_code
_entity_poly.pdbx_strand_id
1 'polypeptide(L)'
;MASSTPRTIKAPQTTDSSTLPMIKHITFNHSFSLPVDEPLSKDEETLNTHLVRRKLYADPHKKTIKCKTKGQSILLQKVVAPRKHTSQVKTPTPKKRARIIENIRTSVAGTSKDAEDIQLAVELNRLPTICRHRIYKRARLKQKIKLTGEQTLAMKEELGMCWRQGRNHGKLLKKIGVQLQNEKSIRKLSRNVVYDFVEIGEKTFIDAQGVEFQGTFGRIKDLTRLVDHLLNLYAQKNKLTWHNKIIPHNEIWVKIGGDHGKNSLKLTLQIANLDRPNSQLNSVVIALASVKDSYTNIVRFLEGGSGDELVALHSHAWQEKTIKIFLNGDYDFLCKVYGLSGPQGTFPCLWCLMSRQEMHLHSTNTQLRSLDSLISDNLSFMQDNADKKSAAKYNNSLHAPILSIQLDRVSPPYLHILLGIVLKHYKLLENAAHLLDTKITTLADSHLTDLGKLVKQYEGQWQQAQSLQEQLDFQYGCLVLSDRDEDKEIYRKQVEDTEHKLSQLRHTFSTTIRTNSIFTRQHSKQSSHNTTGIP
;
A
#
# COMPACT_ATOMS: atom_id res chain seq x y z
N MET A 1 88.07 -43.88 78.51
CA MET A 1 88.66 -44.91 79.38
C MET A 1 87.58 -45.92 79.73
N ALA A 2 87.93 -47.20 79.59
CA ALA A 2 87.27 -48.38 80.16
C ALA A 2 85.85 -48.72 79.68
N SER A 3 85.45 -49.97 79.48
CA SER A 3 86.14 -51.22 79.17
C SER A 3 85.04 -52.20 78.76
N SER A 4 85.39 -53.12 77.88
CA SER A 4 84.61 -54.24 77.37
C SER A 4 84.05 -55.18 78.45
N THR A 5 82.86 -55.76 78.21
CA THR A 5 82.63 -57.23 78.30
C THR A 5 81.21 -57.62 77.79
N PRO A 6 81.03 -58.87 77.30
CA PRO A 6 79.94 -59.27 76.39
C PRO A 6 78.84 -60.10 77.09
N ARG A 7 77.68 -60.29 76.43
CA ARG A 7 76.73 -61.38 76.75
C ARG A 7 75.93 -61.89 75.55
N THR A 8 76.29 -63.12 75.16
CA THR A 8 75.48 -64.30 74.81
C THR A 8 74.14 -64.19 74.06
N ILE A 9 74.16 -64.93 72.95
CA ILE A 9 73.11 -65.46 72.07
C ILE A 9 72.00 -66.21 72.85
N LYS A 10 70.74 -65.96 72.47
CA LYS A 10 69.67 -66.99 72.34
C LYS A 10 68.69 -66.57 71.25
N ALA A 11 68.51 -67.43 70.25
CA ALA A 11 67.43 -67.31 69.27
C ALA A 11 66.08 -67.69 69.90
N PRO A 12 64.96 -67.16 69.35
CA PRO A 12 63.89 -68.08 68.97
C PRO A 12 63.20 -67.75 67.64
N GLN A 13 63.00 -68.84 66.90
CA GLN A 13 61.81 -69.25 66.14
C GLN A 13 61.24 -68.35 65.04
N THR A 14 61.41 -68.87 63.82
CA THR A 14 60.77 -68.58 62.55
C THR A 14 59.27 -68.90 62.55
N THR A 15 58.46 -67.97 62.06
CA THR A 15 57.17 -68.26 61.41
C THR A 15 57.08 -67.48 60.10
N ASP A 16 56.95 -68.23 59.01
CA ASP A 16 56.75 -67.77 57.64
C ASP A 16 55.45 -66.98 57.46
N SER A 17 55.52 -65.89 56.71
CA SER A 17 54.39 -65.33 55.93
C SER A 17 54.93 -64.32 54.91
N SER A 18 55.41 -64.82 53.77
CA SER A 18 55.81 -64.02 52.61
C SER A 18 54.68 -63.99 51.56
N THR A 19 53.86 -62.94 51.60
CA THR A 19 53.07 -62.50 50.44
C THR A 19 53.39 -61.05 50.15
N LEU A 20 54.40 -60.84 49.29
CA LEU A 20 54.63 -59.57 48.61
C LEU A 20 53.61 -59.46 47.45
N PRO A 21 52.95 -58.31 47.25
CA PRO A 21 52.03 -58.13 46.13
C PRO A 21 52.83 -58.10 44.82
N MET A 22 52.47 -58.98 43.89
CA MET A 22 52.95 -58.93 42.51
C MET A 22 52.58 -57.58 41.89
N ILE A 23 53.57 -56.72 41.65
CA ILE A 23 53.43 -55.55 40.80
C ILE A 23 53.19 -56.07 39.38
N LYS A 24 51.94 -56.02 38.90
CA LYS A 24 51.61 -56.31 37.50
C LYS A 24 52.33 -55.28 36.62
N HIS A 25 53.39 -55.70 35.94
CA HIS A 25 54.00 -54.91 34.88
C HIS A 25 53.02 -54.82 33.70
N ILE A 26 52.28 -53.72 33.61
CA ILE A 26 51.51 -53.39 32.40
C ILE A 26 52.53 -53.08 31.31
N THR A 27 52.60 -53.92 30.29
CA THR A 27 53.45 -53.69 29.11
C THR A 27 52.72 -52.76 28.15
N PHE A 28 53.45 -51.90 27.43
CA PHE A 28 52.88 -51.01 26.41
C PHE A 28 51.97 -51.74 25.42
N ASN A 29 52.29 -52.99 25.09
CA ASN A 29 51.50 -53.83 24.18
C ASN A 29 50.10 -54.14 24.73
N HIS A 30 49.95 -54.27 26.06
CA HIS A 30 48.65 -54.42 26.70
C HIS A 30 47.81 -53.15 26.50
N SER A 31 48.37 -51.97 26.77
CA SER A 31 47.70 -50.67 26.56
C SER A 31 47.26 -50.44 25.10
N PHE A 32 48.05 -50.88 24.12
CA PHE A 32 47.69 -50.77 22.70
C PHE A 32 46.64 -51.79 22.23
N SER A 33 46.41 -52.85 23.00
CA SER A 33 45.43 -53.90 22.68
C SER A 33 44.02 -53.62 23.22
N LEU A 34 43.89 -52.63 24.10
CA LEU A 34 42.59 -52.22 24.66
C LEU A 34 41.78 -51.41 23.61
N PRO A 35 40.44 -51.50 23.63
CA PRO A 35 39.56 -50.68 22.79
C PRO A 35 39.76 -49.17 22.99
N VAL A 36 39.55 -48.39 21.92
CA VAL A 36 39.78 -46.93 21.92
C VAL A 36 38.79 -46.16 22.81
N ASP A 37 37.62 -46.74 23.07
CA ASP A 37 36.58 -46.20 23.95
C ASP A 37 36.77 -46.59 25.43
N GLU A 38 37.70 -47.49 25.74
CA GLU A 38 38.03 -47.84 27.12
C GLU A 38 38.81 -46.68 27.80
N PRO A 39 38.39 -46.22 28.99
CA PRO A 39 39.09 -45.16 29.70
C PRO A 39 40.50 -45.62 30.10
N LEU A 40 41.46 -44.68 30.02
CA LEU A 40 42.84 -44.95 30.44
C LEU A 40 42.89 -45.33 31.92
N SER A 41 43.68 -46.35 32.25
CA SER A 41 44.04 -46.66 33.63
C SER A 41 44.86 -45.52 34.26
N LYS A 42 44.92 -45.49 35.59
CA LYS A 42 45.63 -44.43 36.34
C LYS A 42 47.12 -44.31 35.96
N ASP A 43 47.76 -45.44 35.67
CA ASP A 43 49.17 -45.48 35.26
C ASP A 43 49.35 -44.94 33.84
N GLU A 44 48.43 -45.30 32.93
CA GLU A 44 48.38 -44.76 31.56
C GLU A 44 48.08 -43.26 31.54
N GLU A 45 47.18 -42.76 32.39
CA GLU A 45 46.92 -41.32 32.54
C GLU A 45 48.15 -40.55 33.04
N THR A 46 48.87 -41.13 34.00
CA THR A 46 50.10 -40.55 34.55
C THR A 46 51.19 -40.47 33.48
N LEU A 47 51.39 -41.55 32.73
CA LEU A 47 52.31 -41.62 31.61
C LEU A 47 51.92 -40.63 30.49
N ASN A 48 50.65 -40.62 30.10
CA ASN A 48 50.11 -39.69 29.09
C ASN A 48 50.35 -38.24 29.52
N THR A 49 50.06 -37.90 30.77
CA THR A 49 50.32 -36.56 31.32
C THR A 49 51.79 -36.18 31.22
N HIS A 50 52.71 -37.10 31.54
CA HIS A 50 54.14 -36.88 31.41
C HIS A 50 54.55 -36.65 29.95
N LEU A 51 54.08 -37.49 29.02
CA LEU A 51 54.36 -37.38 27.59
C LEU A 51 53.80 -36.08 26.99
N VAL A 52 52.57 -35.71 27.33
CA VAL A 52 51.92 -34.45 26.93
C VAL A 52 52.71 -33.25 27.44
N ARG A 53 53.15 -33.25 28.71
CA ARG A 53 54.01 -32.20 29.25
C ARG A 53 55.31 -32.13 28.45
N ARG A 54 56.03 -33.24 28.28
CA ARG A 54 57.31 -33.27 27.55
C ARG A 54 57.16 -32.73 26.13
N LYS A 55 56.11 -33.11 25.40
CA LYS A 55 55.84 -32.58 24.06
C LYS A 55 55.46 -31.09 24.06
N LEU A 56 54.67 -30.63 25.04
CA LEU A 56 54.37 -29.20 25.18
C LEU A 56 55.61 -28.36 25.51
N TYR A 57 56.55 -28.88 26.31
CA TYR A 57 57.80 -28.17 26.61
C TYR A 57 58.75 -28.11 25.41
N ALA A 58 58.58 -29.00 24.43
CA ALA A 58 59.32 -28.94 23.16
C ALA A 58 58.78 -27.88 22.19
N ASP A 59 57.53 -27.42 22.35
CA ASP A 59 56.98 -26.29 21.59
C ASP A 59 57.46 -24.96 22.22
N PRO A 60 58.13 -24.05 21.48
CA PRO A 60 58.61 -22.77 22.00
C PRO A 60 57.53 -21.92 22.68
N HIS A 61 56.28 -22.09 22.25
CA HIS A 61 55.14 -21.36 22.78
C HIS A 61 54.32 -22.15 23.82
N LYS A 62 54.63 -23.44 24.05
CA LYS A 62 53.94 -24.36 24.96
C LYS A 62 52.43 -24.43 24.74
N LYS A 63 52.00 -24.36 23.48
CA LYS A 63 50.59 -24.25 23.07
C LYS A 63 50.10 -25.44 22.24
N THR A 64 50.96 -26.07 21.45
CA THR A 64 50.55 -27.15 20.54
C THR A 64 51.40 -28.40 20.70
N ILE A 65 50.81 -29.55 20.34
CA ILE A 65 51.48 -30.84 20.27
C ILE A 65 51.16 -31.44 18.91
N LYS A 66 52.18 -31.71 18.11
CA LYS A 66 52.03 -32.42 16.84
C LYS A 66 52.25 -33.92 17.07
N CYS A 67 51.22 -34.71 16.85
CA CYS A 67 51.28 -36.17 16.89
C CYS A 67 51.42 -36.70 15.47
N LYS A 68 52.56 -37.35 15.19
CA LYS A 68 52.78 -38.05 13.93
C LYS A 68 51.86 -39.27 13.88
N THR A 69 51.14 -39.42 12.76
CA THR A 69 50.31 -40.59 12.45
C THR A 69 50.81 -41.18 11.13
N LYS A 70 50.26 -42.32 10.70
CA LYS A 70 50.55 -42.88 9.37
C LYS A 70 49.96 -42.04 8.21
N GLY A 71 49.14 -41.02 8.52
CA GLY A 71 48.52 -40.11 7.56
C GLY A 71 48.68 -38.65 7.97
N GLN A 72 47.60 -37.87 7.95
CA GLN A 72 47.64 -36.46 8.36
C GLN A 72 47.98 -36.36 9.86
N SER A 73 49.02 -35.58 10.18
CA SER A 73 49.44 -35.36 11.57
C SER A 73 48.29 -34.75 12.37
N ILE A 74 48.09 -35.24 13.59
CA ILE A 74 47.09 -34.69 14.50
C ILE A 74 47.75 -33.52 15.25
N LEU A 75 47.11 -32.35 15.22
CA LEU A 75 47.51 -31.18 16.00
C LEU A 75 46.62 -31.07 17.23
N LEU A 76 47.19 -31.22 18.42
CA LEU A 76 46.50 -30.99 19.68
C LEU A 76 46.85 -29.59 20.18
N GLN A 77 45.85 -28.80 20.56
CA GLN A 77 46.06 -27.46 21.09
C GLN A 77 45.65 -27.39 22.57
N LYS A 78 46.52 -26.81 23.40
CA LYS A 78 46.29 -26.66 24.83
C LYS A 78 45.21 -25.62 25.09
N VAL A 79 44.06 -26.07 25.59
CA VAL A 79 42.99 -25.22 26.12
C VAL A 79 42.91 -25.40 27.63
N VAL A 80 43.05 -24.31 28.38
CA VAL A 80 43.00 -24.36 29.84
C VAL A 80 41.54 -24.32 30.29
N ALA A 81 41.11 -25.36 31.04
CA ALA A 81 39.77 -25.43 31.60
C ALA A 81 39.47 -24.19 32.49
N PRO A 82 38.37 -23.46 32.24
CA PRO A 82 38.06 -22.24 32.99
C PRO A 82 37.56 -22.57 34.40
N ARG A 83 38.20 -22.01 35.44
CA ARG A 83 37.74 -22.15 36.85
C ARG A 83 36.46 -21.37 37.18
N LYS A 84 36.09 -20.39 36.36
CA LYS A 84 34.88 -19.55 36.50
C LYS A 84 34.25 -19.31 35.13
N HIS A 85 32.92 -19.23 35.07
CA HIS A 85 32.19 -18.92 33.84
C HIS A 85 32.60 -17.55 33.28
N THR A 86 32.52 -17.39 31.95
CA THR A 86 32.92 -16.13 31.27
C THR A 86 32.07 -14.93 31.73
N SER A 87 30.84 -15.15 32.19
CA SER A 87 29.97 -14.12 32.78
C SER A 87 30.43 -13.61 34.16
N GLN A 88 31.29 -14.33 34.86
CA GLN A 88 31.69 -14.07 36.25
C GLN A 88 33.12 -13.53 36.40
N VAL A 89 33.81 -13.26 35.29
CA VAL A 89 35.23 -12.86 35.28
C VAL A 89 35.42 -11.44 34.75
N LYS A 90 36.40 -10.71 35.29
CA LYS A 90 36.73 -9.34 34.88
C LYS A 90 37.24 -9.29 33.43
N THR A 91 37.02 -8.15 32.78
CA THR A 91 37.20 -7.85 31.33
C THR A 91 38.48 -8.37 30.65
N PRO A 92 39.67 -8.42 31.29
CA PRO A 92 40.87 -8.96 30.65
C PRO A 92 40.77 -10.47 30.35
N THR A 93 40.04 -11.22 31.17
CA THR A 93 39.97 -12.69 31.08
C THR A 93 39.11 -13.17 29.91
N PRO A 94 37.90 -12.62 29.66
CA PRO A 94 37.13 -12.90 28.45
C PRO A 94 37.91 -12.62 27.16
N LYS A 95 38.66 -11.51 27.10
CA LYS A 95 39.50 -11.17 25.92
C LYS A 95 40.58 -12.21 25.68
N LYS A 96 41.26 -12.68 26.74
CA LYS A 96 42.26 -13.76 26.62
C LYS A 96 41.61 -15.07 26.12
N ARG A 97 40.42 -15.42 26.63
CA ARG A 97 39.67 -16.60 26.17
C ARG A 97 39.25 -16.48 24.71
N ALA A 98 38.77 -15.30 24.29
CA ALA A 98 38.40 -15.04 22.90
C ALA A 98 39.58 -15.22 21.93
N ARG A 99 40.78 -14.72 22.29
CA ARG A 99 42.01 -14.93 21.50
C ARG A 99 42.40 -16.40 21.35
N ILE A 100 42.12 -17.24 22.35
CA ILE A 100 42.38 -18.69 22.24
C ILE A 100 41.46 -19.30 21.17
N ILE A 101 40.17 -18.96 21.18
CA ILE A 101 39.21 -19.42 20.17
C ILE A 101 39.54 -18.88 18.79
N GLU A 102 39.96 -17.63 18.69
CA GLU A 102 40.45 -17.01 17.45
C GLU A 102 41.62 -17.79 16.86
N ASN A 103 42.66 -18.10 17.66
CA ASN A 103 43.79 -18.90 17.20
C ASN A 103 43.40 -20.32 16.75
N ILE A 104 42.42 -20.94 17.44
CA ILE A 104 41.87 -22.24 17.03
C ILE A 104 41.20 -22.09 15.67
N ARG A 105 40.38 -21.04 15.48
CA ARG A 105 39.71 -20.76 14.21
C ARG A 105 40.69 -20.54 13.08
N THR A 106 41.72 -19.71 13.27
CA THR A 106 42.82 -19.53 12.30
C THR A 106 43.46 -20.87 11.93
N SER A 107 43.71 -21.73 12.90
CA SER A 107 44.34 -23.04 12.66
C SER A 107 43.45 -24.00 11.87
N VAL A 108 42.12 -23.88 11.99
CA VAL A 108 41.14 -24.73 11.31
C VAL A 108 40.73 -24.17 9.94
N ALA A 109 40.56 -22.85 9.83
CA ALA A 109 40.10 -22.18 8.61
C ALA A 109 41.20 -22.04 7.55
N GLY A 110 42.48 -22.04 7.96
CA GLY A 110 43.63 -21.81 7.07
C GLY A 110 44.27 -20.44 7.29
N THR A 111 45.29 -20.11 6.49
CA THR A 111 46.13 -18.91 6.72
C THR A 111 45.54 -17.60 6.20
N SER A 112 44.42 -17.65 5.46
CA SER A 112 43.80 -16.45 4.91
C SER A 112 42.73 -15.88 5.83
N LYS A 113 42.70 -14.55 5.94
CA LYS A 113 41.70 -13.83 6.72
C LYS A 113 40.27 -14.05 6.19
N ASP A 114 40.13 -14.18 4.88
CA ASP A 114 38.84 -14.45 4.24
C ASP A 114 38.28 -15.83 4.65
N ALA A 115 39.13 -16.85 4.71
CA ALA A 115 38.73 -18.17 5.20
C ALA A 115 38.30 -18.14 6.68
N GLU A 116 38.97 -17.35 7.53
CA GLU A 116 38.56 -17.15 8.92
C GLU A 116 37.18 -16.48 9.04
N ASP A 117 36.91 -15.46 8.22
CA ASP A 117 35.64 -14.76 8.18
C ASP A 117 34.50 -15.69 7.69
N ILE A 118 34.75 -16.50 6.66
CA ILE A 118 33.83 -17.53 6.18
C ILE A 118 33.54 -18.56 7.29
N GLN A 119 34.58 -19.06 7.96
CA GLN A 119 34.44 -20.03 9.04
C GLN A 119 33.62 -19.44 10.21
N LEU A 120 33.87 -18.19 10.59
CA LEU A 120 33.09 -17.50 11.61
C LEU A 120 31.62 -17.29 11.18
N ALA A 121 31.37 -16.98 9.91
CA ALA A 121 30.02 -16.86 9.38
C ALA A 121 29.26 -18.20 9.44
N VAL A 122 29.92 -19.31 9.10
CA VAL A 122 29.35 -20.67 9.23
C VAL A 122 29.06 -21.02 10.69
N GLU A 123 29.97 -20.72 11.62
CA GLU A 123 29.77 -20.90 13.06
C GLU A 123 28.53 -20.13 13.56
N LEU A 124 28.38 -18.87 13.13
CA LEU A 124 27.23 -18.05 13.49
C LEU A 124 25.94 -18.59 12.87
N ASN A 125 25.96 -19.01 11.61
CA ASN A 125 24.78 -19.53 10.90
C ASN A 125 24.27 -20.86 11.44
N ARG A 126 25.13 -21.66 12.08
CA ARG A 126 24.72 -22.88 12.81
C ARG A 126 23.87 -22.58 14.06
N LEU A 127 23.90 -21.35 14.56
CA LEU A 127 23.11 -20.96 15.73
C LEU A 127 21.66 -20.64 15.32
N PRO A 128 20.66 -21.05 16.12
CA PRO A 128 19.28 -20.61 15.92
C PRO A 128 19.16 -19.08 15.88
N THR A 129 18.25 -18.54 15.07
CA THR A 129 18.08 -17.09 14.86
C THR A 129 17.93 -16.30 16.18
N ILE A 130 17.20 -16.84 17.15
CA ILE A 130 17.04 -16.24 18.49
C ILE A 130 18.40 -16.13 19.22
N CYS A 131 19.25 -17.14 19.11
CA CYS A 131 20.58 -17.14 19.71
C CYS A 131 21.50 -16.12 19.01
N ARG A 132 21.47 -16.04 17.68
CA ARG A 132 22.21 -15.01 16.92
C ARG A 132 21.82 -13.60 17.36
N HIS A 133 20.51 -13.32 17.47
CA HIS A 133 20.03 -12.01 17.91
C HIS A 133 20.51 -11.64 19.32
N ARG A 134 20.49 -12.61 20.26
CA ARG A 134 21.01 -12.43 21.62
C ARG A 134 22.52 -12.16 21.63
N ILE A 135 23.29 -12.81 20.75
CA ILE A 135 24.73 -12.57 20.60
C ILE A 135 24.98 -11.17 20.06
N TYR A 136 24.31 -10.74 18.99
CA TYR A 136 24.44 -9.39 18.45
C TYR A 136 24.10 -8.32 19.49
N LYS A 137 23.02 -8.52 20.25
CA LYS A 137 22.62 -7.64 21.37
C LYS A 137 23.70 -7.57 22.46
N ARG A 138 24.25 -8.72 22.90
CA ARG A 138 25.32 -8.77 23.92
C ARG A 138 26.65 -8.19 23.44
N ALA A 139 27.00 -8.45 22.19
CA ALA A 139 28.19 -7.90 21.56
C ALA A 139 28.07 -6.39 21.28
N ARG A 140 26.90 -5.78 21.57
CA ARG A 140 26.56 -4.39 21.21
C ARG A 140 26.75 -4.13 19.72
N LEU A 141 26.75 -5.19 18.92
CA LEU A 141 26.69 -5.15 17.47
C LEU A 141 25.25 -4.78 17.14
N LYS A 142 24.97 -3.48 17.16
CA LYS A 142 23.80 -2.98 16.44
C LYS A 142 24.11 -3.33 14.99
N GLN A 143 23.55 -4.42 14.46
CA GLN A 143 23.44 -4.60 13.02
C GLN A 143 22.63 -3.42 12.56
N LYS A 144 23.33 -2.34 12.18
CA LYS A 144 22.72 -1.12 11.67
C LYS A 144 22.44 -1.41 10.22
N ILE A 145 21.29 -2.03 9.93
CA ILE A 145 20.80 -2.07 8.56
C ILE A 145 20.54 -0.62 8.20
N LYS A 146 21.42 -0.04 7.38
CA LYS A 146 21.32 1.35 6.97
C LYS A 146 20.69 1.37 5.59
N LEU A 147 19.46 1.87 5.49
CA LEU A 147 18.83 2.06 4.19
C LEU A 147 19.53 3.18 3.43
N THR A 148 19.59 3.06 2.10
CA THR A 148 20.06 4.14 1.24
C THR A 148 19.04 5.29 1.20
N GLY A 149 19.41 6.40 0.54
CA GLY A 149 18.50 7.52 0.35
C GLY A 149 17.28 7.12 -0.45
N GLU A 150 17.52 6.40 -1.53
CA GLU A 150 16.55 5.89 -2.48
C GLU A 150 15.60 4.91 -1.81
N GLN A 151 16.13 3.95 -1.03
CA GLN A 151 15.32 2.99 -0.28
C GLN A 151 14.45 3.67 0.78
N THR A 152 15.00 4.68 1.48
CA THR A 152 14.23 5.43 2.49
C THR A 152 13.13 6.27 1.84
N LEU A 153 13.41 6.90 0.69
CA LEU A 153 12.43 7.68 -0.06
C LEU A 153 11.33 6.77 -0.63
N ALA A 154 11.70 5.67 -1.28
CA ALA A 154 10.76 4.69 -1.82
C ALA A 154 9.83 4.15 -0.72
N MET A 155 10.37 3.72 0.41
CA MET A 155 9.58 3.27 1.57
C MET A 155 8.62 4.36 2.07
N LYS A 156 9.04 5.63 2.10
CA LYS A 156 8.19 6.74 2.52
C LYS A 156 7.02 6.94 1.55
N GLU A 157 7.28 6.96 0.24
CA GLU A 157 6.26 7.19 -0.79
C GLU A 157 5.30 6.00 -0.90
N GLU A 158 5.80 4.77 -0.90
CA GLU A 158 4.98 3.55 -0.98
C GLU A 158 4.04 3.38 0.22
N LEU A 159 4.50 3.77 1.42
CA LEU A 159 3.68 3.73 2.64
C LEU A 159 2.80 4.98 2.82
N GLY A 160 2.87 5.96 1.90
CA GLY A 160 2.11 7.21 2.00
C GLY A 160 2.42 8.02 3.27
N MET A 161 3.64 7.88 3.83
CA MET A 161 3.97 8.51 5.10
C MET A 161 4.21 10.02 4.94
N CYS A 162 3.58 10.81 5.81
CA CYS A 162 3.96 12.21 5.97
C CYS A 162 5.35 12.31 6.65
N TRP A 163 6.02 13.46 6.53
CA TRP A 163 7.35 13.65 7.13
C TRP A 163 7.37 13.42 8.65
N ARG A 164 6.29 13.77 9.35
CA ARG A 164 6.15 13.53 10.80
C ARG A 164 6.05 12.03 11.11
N GLN A 165 5.25 11.28 10.36
CA GLN A 165 5.15 9.82 10.47
C GLN A 165 6.50 9.16 10.17
N GLY A 166 7.19 9.59 9.10
CA GLY A 166 8.53 9.11 8.76
C GLY A 166 9.56 9.31 9.87
N ARG A 167 9.55 10.46 10.57
CA ARG A 167 10.41 10.70 11.75
C ARG A 167 10.11 9.74 12.89
N ASN A 168 8.82 9.53 13.19
CA ASN A 168 8.41 8.62 14.26
C ASN A 168 8.75 7.16 13.93
N HIS A 169 8.51 6.75 12.69
CA HIS A 169 8.85 5.42 12.19
C HIS A 169 10.37 5.20 12.21
N GLY A 170 11.16 6.18 11.79
CA GLY A 170 12.62 6.14 11.88
C GLY A 170 13.14 5.99 13.32
N LYS A 171 12.49 6.63 14.30
CA LYS A 171 12.82 6.43 15.74
C LYS A 171 12.53 5.00 16.18
N LEU A 172 11.41 4.41 15.76
CA LEU A 172 11.03 3.03 16.08
C LEU A 172 12.00 2.02 15.44
N LEU A 173 12.24 2.16 14.14
CA LEU A 173 13.19 1.34 13.38
C LEU A 173 14.60 1.37 13.98
N LYS A 174 15.05 2.55 14.44
CA LYS A 174 16.34 2.70 15.11
C LYS A 174 16.46 1.88 16.40
N LYS A 175 15.35 1.63 17.11
CA LYS A 175 15.34 0.76 18.31
C LYS A 175 15.61 -0.71 17.97
N ILE A 176 15.19 -1.17 16.80
CA ILE A 176 15.39 -2.54 16.31
C ILE A 176 16.63 -2.69 15.41
N GLY A 177 17.44 -1.64 15.27
CA GLY A 177 18.70 -1.67 14.51
C GLY A 177 18.58 -1.22 13.06
N VAL A 178 17.44 -0.75 12.58
CA VAL A 178 17.30 -0.21 11.22
C VAL A 178 17.48 1.31 11.24
N GLN A 179 18.43 1.83 10.47
CA GLN A 179 18.72 3.26 10.38
C GLN A 179 18.29 3.81 9.01
N LEU A 180 17.27 4.66 9.04
CA LEU A 180 16.87 5.47 7.88
C LEU A 180 17.88 6.61 7.63
N GLN A 181 17.93 7.11 6.40
CA GLN A 181 18.63 8.35 6.11
C GLN A 181 17.95 9.55 6.77
N ASN A 182 18.71 10.64 6.91
CA ASN A 182 18.17 11.84 7.53
C ASN A 182 17.14 12.53 6.61
N GLU A 183 16.14 13.17 7.20
CA GLU A 183 15.06 13.80 6.44
C GLU A 183 15.57 14.87 5.47
N LYS A 184 16.59 15.65 5.87
CA LYS A 184 17.17 16.71 5.05
C LYS A 184 17.76 16.16 3.75
N SER A 185 18.47 15.03 3.81
CA SER A 185 19.04 14.36 2.64
C SER A 185 17.96 13.74 1.78
N ILE A 186 16.90 13.17 2.39
CA ILE A 186 15.77 12.62 1.63
C ILE A 186 14.98 13.70 0.91
N ARG A 187 14.75 14.86 1.55
CA ARG A 187 14.14 16.01 0.88
C ARG A 187 15.00 16.54 -0.26
N LYS A 188 16.32 16.59 -0.10
CA LYS A 188 17.25 16.97 -1.18
C LYS A 188 17.17 15.98 -2.34
N LEU A 189 17.21 14.68 -2.04
CA LEU A 189 17.07 13.63 -3.05
C LEU A 189 15.72 13.71 -3.79
N SER A 190 14.62 13.84 -3.05
CA SER A 190 13.28 13.99 -3.62
C SER A 190 13.16 15.21 -4.54
N ARG A 191 13.79 16.34 -4.19
CA ARG A 191 13.88 17.48 -5.10
C ARG A 191 14.68 17.13 -6.34
N ASN A 192 15.86 16.53 -6.21
CA ASN A 192 16.70 16.18 -7.37
C ASN A 192 16.00 15.23 -8.35
N VAL A 193 15.13 14.33 -7.86
CA VAL A 193 14.35 13.43 -8.72
C VAL A 193 13.34 14.19 -9.60
N VAL A 194 12.84 15.33 -9.14
CA VAL A 194 11.73 16.06 -9.79
C VAL A 194 12.18 17.37 -10.44
N TYR A 195 13.22 18.01 -9.92
CA TYR A 195 13.62 19.39 -10.23
C TYR A 195 14.02 19.60 -11.70
N ASP A 196 14.63 18.58 -12.30
CA ASP A 196 15.07 18.66 -13.70
C ASP A 196 13.89 18.73 -14.67
N PHE A 197 12.72 18.23 -14.26
CA PHE A 197 11.53 18.18 -15.10
C PHE A 197 10.55 19.30 -14.79
N VAL A 198 10.52 19.87 -13.58
CA VAL A 198 9.44 20.80 -13.17
C VAL A 198 9.91 22.26 -13.18
N GLU A 199 9.07 23.14 -13.70
CA GLU A 199 9.11 24.57 -13.47
C GLU A 199 7.86 25.07 -12.75
N ILE A 200 8.03 26.16 -12.00
CA ILE A 200 6.95 26.86 -11.30
C ILE A 200 7.02 28.31 -11.75
N GLY A 201 5.88 28.86 -12.15
CA GLY A 201 5.75 30.24 -12.59
C GLY A 201 4.42 30.84 -12.17
N GLU A 202 4.18 32.04 -12.67
CA GLU A 202 2.92 32.76 -12.54
C GLU A 202 2.33 32.99 -13.93
N LYS A 203 1.00 32.93 -14.01
CA LYS A 203 0.27 33.19 -15.24
C LYS A 203 -1.06 33.86 -14.93
N THR A 204 -1.52 34.69 -15.86
CA THR A 204 -2.84 35.32 -15.74
C THR A 204 -3.95 34.30 -15.99
N PHE A 205 -4.91 34.21 -15.07
CA PHE A 205 -6.12 33.40 -15.20
C PHE A 205 -7.36 34.23 -14.89
N ILE A 206 -8.54 33.66 -15.15
CA ILE A 206 -9.84 34.29 -14.89
C ILE A 206 -10.52 33.56 -13.73
N ASP A 207 -11.01 34.31 -12.75
CA ASP A 207 -11.75 33.78 -11.62
C ASP A 207 -13.22 33.46 -11.95
N ALA A 208 -14.04 33.16 -10.94
CA ALA A 208 -15.45 32.85 -11.13
C ALA A 208 -16.31 34.08 -11.50
N GLN A 209 -15.83 35.28 -11.20
CA GLN A 209 -16.48 36.57 -11.45
C GLN A 209 -16.08 37.15 -12.81
N GLY A 210 -15.14 36.53 -13.51
CA GLY A 210 -14.63 37.03 -14.79
C GLY A 210 -13.47 38.00 -14.64
N VAL A 211 -12.90 38.14 -13.44
CA VAL A 211 -11.79 39.05 -13.15
C VAL A 211 -10.46 38.32 -13.38
N GLU A 212 -9.52 39.02 -14.00
CA GLU A 212 -8.17 38.50 -14.21
C GLU A 212 -7.33 38.56 -12.93
N PHE A 213 -6.56 37.51 -12.67
CA PHE A 213 -5.64 37.45 -11.54
C PHE A 213 -4.37 36.69 -11.91
N GLN A 214 -3.26 36.94 -11.19
CA GLN A 214 -2.04 36.16 -11.31
C GLN A 214 -2.15 34.89 -10.45
N GLY A 215 -2.12 33.73 -11.09
CA GLY A 215 -2.16 32.43 -10.43
C GLY A 215 -0.83 31.70 -10.55
N THR A 216 -0.41 31.05 -9.47
CA THR A 216 0.74 30.13 -9.51
C THR A 216 0.38 28.90 -10.34
N PHE A 217 1.26 28.53 -11.26
CA PHE A 217 1.17 27.29 -12.02
C PHE A 217 2.49 26.52 -11.91
N GLY A 218 2.40 25.20 -11.98
CA GLY A 218 3.55 24.32 -12.10
C GLY A 218 3.37 23.42 -13.32
N ARG A 219 4.43 23.21 -14.09
CA ARG A 219 4.40 22.31 -15.25
C ARG A 219 5.72 21.58 -15.44
N ILE A 220 5.69 20.58 -16.31
CA ILE A 220 6.90 19.96 -16.84
C ILE A 220 7.52 20.91 -17.89
N LYS A 221 8.85 21.05 -17.84
CA LYS A 221 9.68 21.89 -18.71
C LYS A 221 9.90 21.30 -20.10
N ASP A 222 9.90 19.98 -20.18
CA ASP A 222 10.17 19.20 -21.38
C ASP A 222 9.45 17.86 -21.26
N LEU A 223 8.21 17.84 -21.78
CA LEU A 223 7.36 16.66 -21.77
C LEU A 223 7.99 15.48 -22.54
N THR A 224 8.65 15.75 -23.66
CA THR A 224 9.29 14.72 -24.49
C THR A 224 10.39 14.00 -23.72
N ARG A 225 11.28 14.76 -23.07
CA ARG A 225 12.35 14.20 -22.24
C ARG A 225 11.80 13.42 -21.04
N LEU A 226 10.71 13.89 -20.43
CA LEU A 226 10.03 13.13 -19.36
C LEU A 226 9.53 11.79 -19.89
N VAL A 227 8.84 11.78 -21.04
CA VAL A 227 8.31 10.55 -21.65
C VAL A 227 9.43 9.58 -22.00
N ASP A 228 10.53 10.05 -22.60
CA ASP A 228 11.70 9.22 -22.89
C ASP A 228 12.29 8.62 -21.61
N HIS A 229 12.42 9.43 -20.55
CA HIS A 229 12.93 8.96 -19.27
C HIS A 229 12.03 7.85 -18.69
N LEU A 230 10.71 8.04 -18.69
CA LEU A 230 9.75 7.06 -18.20
C LEU A 230 9.78 5.78 -19.05
N LEU A 231 9.78 5.88 -20.37
CA LEU A 231 9.83 4.73 -21.28
C LEU A 231 11.13 3.95 -21.12
N ASN A 232 12.28 4.62 -21.02
CA ASN A 232 13.56 3.97 -20.74
C ASN A 232 13.55 3.22 -19.40
N LEU A 233 13.00 3.82 -18.35
CA LEU A 233 12.86 3.17 -17.05
C LEU A 233 11.93 1.96 -17.09
N TYR A 234 10.82 2.05 -17.80
CA TYR A 234 9.87 0.94 -17.93
C TYR A 234 10.43 -0.19 -18.80
N ALA A 235 11.14 0.12 -19.87
CA ALA A 235 11.83 -0.84 -20.72
C ALA A 235 12.91 -1.60 -19.92
N GLN A 236 13.78 -0.88 -19.19
CA GLN A 236 14.81 -1.49 -18.34
C GLN A 236 14.23 -2.44 -17.28
N LYS A 237 13.01 -2.19 -16.83
CA LYS A 237 12.31 -3.00 -15.83
C LYS A 237 11.37 -4.05 -16.43
N ASN A 238 11.40 -4.24 -17.75
CA ASN A 238 10.50 -5.15 -18.49
C ASN A 238 9.02 -4.94 -18.14
N LYS A 239 8.59 -3.67 -18.02
CA LYS A 239 7.19 -3.30 -17.70
C LYS A 239 6.36 -2.93 -18.93
N LEU A 240 7.00 -2.77 -20.09
CA LEU A 240 6.29 -2.39 -21.31
C LEU A 240 5.54 -3.59 -21.89
N THR A 241 4.29 -3.37 -22.26
CA THR A 241 3.41 -4.37 -22.88
C THR A 241 2.65 -3.76 -24.06
N TRP A 242 2.24 -4.61 -25.00
CA TRP A 242 1.43 -4.25 -26.16
C TRP A 242 0.04 -4.89 -26.11
N HIS A 243 -0.39 -5.33 -24.92
CA HIS A 243 -1.73 -5.84 -24.63
C HIS A 243 -2.22 -6.85 -25.67
N ASN A 244 -1.43 -7.90 -25.91
CA ASN A 244 -1.76 -8.96 -26.89
C ASN A 244 -2.04 -8.44 -28.31
N LYS A 245 -1.22 -7.50 -28.80
CA LYS A 245 -1.32 -6.86 -30.13
C LYS A 245 -2.50 -5.90 -30.30
N ILE A 246 -3.18 -5.51 -29.22
CA ILE A 246 -4.14 -4.40 -29.25
C ILE A 246 -3.42 -3.10 -29.61
N ILE A 247 -2.22 -2.90 -29.06
CA ILE A 247 -1.35 -1.80 -29.46
C ILE A 247 -0.36 -2.33 -30.50
N PRO A 248 -0.18 -1.67 -31.66
CA PRO A 248 0.83 -2.04 -32.63
C PRO A 248 2.25 -2.00 -32.05
N HIS A 249 3.10 -2.98 -32.39
CA HIS A 249 4.46 -3.10 -31.83
C HIS A 249 5.38 -1.90 -32.12
N ASN A 250 5.10 -1.16 -33.19
CA ASN A 250 5.80 0.05 -33.60
C ASN A 250 5.22 1.33 -32.96
N GLU A 251 4.27 1.21 -32.04
CA GLU A 251 3.60 2.35 -31.42
C GLU A 251 3.74 2.34 -29.89
N ILE A 252 3.83 3.56 -29.35
CA ILE A 252 3.66 3.85 -27.93
C ILE A 252 2.44 4.74 -27.80
N TRP A 253 1.47 4.31 -27.01
CA TRP A 253 0.25 5.08 -26.75
C TRP A 253 0.39 5.83 -25.43
N VAL A 254 0.16 7.14 -25.48
CA VAL A 254 0.23 8.05 -24.32
C VAL A 254 -1.13 8.70 -24.15
N LYS A 255 -1.69 8.65 -22.95
CA LYS A 255 -2.91 9.37 -22.61
C LYS A 255 -2.58 10.69 -21.94
N ILE A 256 -3.24 11.75 -22.38
CA ILE A 256 -3.17 13.08 -21.81
C ILE A 256 -4.54 13.44 -21.28
N GLY A 257 -4.60 13.74 -19.98
CA GLY A 257 -5.86 13.82 -19.26
C GLY A 257 -6.06 15.11 -18.52
N GLY A 258 -7.22 15.74 -18.69
CA GLY A 258 -7.67 16.83 -17.83
C GLY A 258 -8.48 16.31 -16.64
N ASP A 259 -8.18 16.83 -15.46
CA ASP A 259 -8.98 16.61 -14.25
C ASP A 259 -9.26 17.95 -13.57
N HIS A 260 -10.53 18.16 -13.20
CA HIS A 260 -10.95 19.28 -12.38
C HIS A 260 -11.21 18.83 -10.94
N GLY A 261 -10.28 19.16 -10.05
CA GLY A 261 -10.41 18.88 -8.62
C GLY A 261 -10.75 20.14 -7.84
N LYS A 262 -12.04 20.35 -7.55
CA LYS A 262 -12.62 21.49 -6.77
C LYS A 262 -12.25 22.88 -7.31
N ASN A 263 -10.99 23.30 -7.11
CA ASN A 263 -10.45 24.61 -7.45
C ASN A 263 -9.10 24.50 -8.19
N SER A 264 -8.80 23.34 -8.78
CA SER A 264 -7.55 23.12 -9.49
C SER A 264 -7.78 22.44 -10.82
N LEU A 265 -7.10 22.95 -11.84
CA LEU A 265 -6.99 22.35 -13.16
C LEU A 265 -5.68 21.57 -13.21
N LYS A 266 -5.76 20.30 -13.58
CA LYS A 266 -4.61 19.39 -13.68
C LYS A 266 -4.55 18.78 -15.06
N LEU A 267 -3.33 18.68 -15.59
CA LEU A 267 -3.03 17.86 -16.74
C LEU A 267 -2.21 16.66 -16.29
N THR A 268 -2.63 15.49 -16.76
CA THR A 268 -2.05 14.21 -16.38
C THR A 268 -1.55 13.48 -17.62
N LEU A 269 -0.55 12.63 -17.42
CA LEU A 269 0.03 11.75 -18.42
C LEU A 269 -0.01 10.31 -17.92
N GLN A 270 -0.41 9.40 -18.78
CA GLN A 270 -0.36 7.95 -18.53
C GLN A 270 0.21 7.23 -19.75
N ILE A 271 1.14 6.31 -19.55
CA ILE A 271 1.64 5.43 -20.62
C ILE A 271 0.72 4.22 -20.72
N ALA A 272 0.08 4.03 -21.87
CA ALA A 272 -0.88 2.95 -22.08
C ALA A 272 -0.20 1.58 -22.24
N ASN A 273 1.05 1.55 -22.69
CA ASN A 273 1.90 0.35 -22.84
C ASN A 273 2.39 -0.23 -21.48
N LEU A 274 1.55 -0.20 -20.45
CA LEU A 274 1.81 -0.80 -19.13
C LEU A 274 0.66 -1.75 -18.79
N ASP A 275 0.89 -2.79 -17.99
CA ASP A 275 -0.17 -3.76 -17.63
C ASP A 275 -1.40 -3.13 -16.98
N ARG A 276 -1.20 -2.07 -16.19
CA ARG A 276 -2.26 -1.34 -15.47
C ARG A 276 -2.16 0.16 -15.78
N PRO A 277 -2.51 0.59 -17.01
CA PRO A 277 -2.22 1.95 -17.45
C PRO A 277 -3.04 3.00 -16.68
N ASN A 278 -4.24 2.64 -16.24
CA ASN A 278 -5.13 3.51 -15.47
C ASN A 278 -4.87 3.46 -13.95
N SER A 279 -3.77 2.84 -13.49
CA SER A 279 -3.40 2.84 -12.07
C SER A 279 -2.97 4.24 -11.61
N GLN A 280 -3.31 4.61 -10.38
CA GLN A 280 -2.84 5.86 -9.77
C GLN A 280 -1.30 5.96 -9.78
N LEU A 281 -0.59 4.84 -9.63
CA LEU A 281 0.88 4.80 -9.64
C LEU A 281 1.49 5.09 -11.03
N ASN A 282 0.70 4.98 -12.09
CA ASN A 282 1.12 5.24 -13.47
C ASN A 282 0.53 6.56 -14.02
N SER A 283 -0.15 7.32 -13.17
CA SER A 283 -0.74 8.61 -13.50
C SER A 283 0.17 9.73 -13.02
N VAL A 284 0.83 10.41 -13.96
CA VAL A 284 1.80 11.47 -13.67
C VAL A 284 1.12 12.81 -13.88
N VAL A 285 1.14 13.69 -12.87
CA VAL A 285 0.69 15.07 -13.05
C VAL A 285 1.80 15.84 -13.78
N ILE A 286 1.49 16.37 -14.97
CA ILE A 286 2.45 17.10 -15.82
C ILE A 286 2.22 18.61 -15.81
N ALA A 287 1.04 19.06 -15.42
CA ALA A 287 0.80 20.47 -15.14
C ALA A 287 -0.32 20.64 -14.10
N LEU A 288 -0.26 21.73 -13.32
CA LEU A 288 -1.20 22.05 -12.25
C LEU A 288 -1.33 23.57 -12.09
N ALA A 289 -2.56 24.06 -12.00
CA ALA A 289 -2.87 25.43 -11.58
C ALA A 289 -4.09 25.43 -10.66
N SER A 290 -4.12 26.34 -9.69
CA SER A 290 -5.25 26.50 -8.75
C SER A 290 -6.35 27.38 -9.36
N VAL A 291 -6.95 26.92 -10.46
CA VAL A 291 -7.92 27.68 -11.26
C VAL A 291 -9.15 26.82 -11.60
N LYS A 292 -10.25 27.48 -11.96
CA LYS A 292 -11.42 26.82 -12.54
C LYS A 292 -11.11 26.37 -13.97
N ASP A 293 -11.66 25.24 -14.36
CA ASP A 293 -11.54 24.64 -15.69
C ASP A 293 -12.49 25.30 -16.72
N SER A 294 -12.44 26.61 -16.87
CA SER A 294 -13.13 27.30 -17.97
C SER A 294 -12.38 27.12 -19.28
N TYR A 295 -13.06 27.23 -20.43
CA TYR A 295 -12.41 27.21 -21.75
C TYR A 295 -11.22 28.17 -21.81
N THR A 296 -11.42 29.43 -21.42
CA THR A 296 -10.37 30.46 -21.41
C THR A 296 -9.21 30.10 -20.49
N ASN A 297 -9.48 29.55 -19.31
CA ASN A 297 -8.40 29.12 -18.41
C ASN A 297 -7.66 27.90 -18.95
N ILE A 298 -8.32 26.97 -19.64
CA ILE A 298 -7.65 25.82 -20.28
C ILE A 298 -6.75 26.31 -21.41
N VAL A 299 -7.21 27.24 -22.25
CA VAL A 299 -6.39 27.88 -23.29
C VAL A 299 -5.16 28.54 -22.66
N ARG A 300 -5.36 29.43 -21.67
CA ARG A 300 -4.26 30.06 -20.95
C ARG A 300 -3.37 29.05 -20.25
N PHE A 301 -3.90 27.95 -19.77
CA PHE A 301 -3.11 26.92 -19.09
C PHE A 301 -2.20 26.15 -20.06
N LEU A 302 -2.61 25.99 -21.32
CA LEU A 302 -1.85 25.29 -22.36
C LEU A 302 -0.92 26.21 -23.15
N GLU A 303 -1.25 27.49 -23.29
CA GLU A 303 -0.43 28.48 -23.99
C GLU A 303 1.00 28.59 -23.41
N GLY A 304 1.99 28.83 -24.27
CA GLY A 304 3.36 29.16 -23.87
C GLY A 304 4.11 28.01 -23.18
N GLY A 305 3.91 26.77 -23.63
CA GLY A 305 4.61 25.62 -23.09
C GLY A 305 3.87 24.30 -23.29
N SER A 306 2.92 24.00 -22.41
CA SER A 306 2.30 22.66 -22.34
C SER A 306 1.62 22.22 -23.65
N GLY A 307 0.97 23.15 -24.36
CA GLY A 307 0.35 22.88 -25.67
C GLY A 307 1.38 22.58 -26.75
N ASP A 308 2.43 23.40 -26.84
CA ASP A 308 3.52 23.23 -27.81
C ASP A 308 4.30 21.93 -27.56
N GLU A 309 4.50 21.58 -26.29
CA GLU A 309 5.14 20.32 -25.88
C GLU A 309 4.31 19.09 -26.25
N LEU A 310 2.97 19.20 -26.24
CA LEU A 310 2.10 18.11 -26.73
C LEU A 310 2.24 17.93 -28.24
N VAL A 311 2.36 19.03 -28.99
CA VAL A 311 2.61 18.99 -30.44
C VAL A 311 3.99 18.37 -30.72
N ALA A 312 5.01 18.77 -29.96
CA ALA A 312 6.36 18.20 -30.07
C ALA A 312 6.36 16.69 -29.75
N LEU A 313 5.67 16.29 -28.68
CA LEU A 313 5.53 14.88 -28.30
C LEU A 313 4.81 14.06 -29.38
N HIS A 314 3.81 14.64 -30.06
CA HIS A 314 3.09 13.93 -31.12
C HIS A 314 3.98 13.57 -32.31
N SER A 315 4.96 14.43 -32.61
CA SER A 315 5.93 14.25 -33.68
C SER A 315 7.17 13.43 -33.25
N HIS A 316 7.27 13.08 -31.96
CA HIS A 316 8.42 12.38 -31.40
C HIS A 316 8.34 10.87 -31.62
N ALA A 317 9.51 10.24 -31.66
CA ALA A 317 9.66 8.80 -31.70
C ALA A 317 10.62 8.31 -30.62
N TRP A 318 10.24 7.26 -29.90
CA TRP A 318 11.07 6.61 -28.89
C TRP A 318 11.57 5.27 -29.42
N GLN A 319 12.89 5.11 -29.60
CA GLN A 319 13.49 3.89 -30.15
C GLN A 319 12.78 3.38 -31.41
N GLU A 320 12.63 4.30 -32.39
CA GLU A 320 11.95 4.07 -33.68
C GLU A 320 10.43 3.79 -33.58
N LYS A 321 9.84 3.88 -32.39
CA LYS A 321 8.39 3.71 -32.18
C LYS A 321 7.71 5.06 -32.16
N THR A 322 6.65 5.20 -32.94
CA THR A 322 5.89 6.45 -33.01
C THR A 322 5.04 6.64 -31.77
N ILE A 323 4.98 7.87 -31.25
CA ILE A 323 4.15 8.20 -30.10
C ILE A 323 2.75 8.64 -30.57
N LYS A 324 1.72 7.91 -30.14
CA LYS A 324 0.31 8.23 -30.39
C LYS A 324 -0.31 8.80 -29.12
N ILE A 325 -0.76 10.05 -29.21
CA ILE A 325 -1.43 10.73 -28.11
C ILE A 325 -2.93 10.47 -28.18
N PHE A 326 -3.51 10.08 -27.04
CA PHE A 326 -4.94 9.94 -26.81
C PHE A 326 -5.38 10.94 -25.75
N LEU A 327 -6.51 11.60 -25.95
CA LEU A 327 -7.08 12.51 -24.96
C LEU A 327 -8.01 11.73 -24.02
N ASN A 328 -7.95 12.02 -22.72
CA ASN A 328 -8.93 11.56 -21.74
C ASN A 328 -9.31 12.69 -20.76
N GLY A 329 -10.34 12.43 -19.96
CA GLY A 329 -10.88 13.40 -19.00
C GLY A 329 -12.33 13.10 -18.70
N ASP A 330 -12.96 13.89 -17.84
CA ASP A 330 -14.42 13.88 -17.74
C ASP A 330 -15.06 14.45 -19.01
N TYR A 331 -16.36 14.24 -19.17
CA TYR A 331 -17.06 14.64 -20.39
C TYR A 331 -17.11 16.17 -20.58
N ASP A 332 -17.21 16.93 -19.49
CA ASP A 332 -17.32 18.38 -19.53
C ASP A 332 -15.98 19.01 -19.96
N PHE A 333 -14.87 18.52 -19.41
CA PHE A 333 -13.51 18.85 -19.83
C PHE A 333 -13.31 18.56 -21.32
N LEU A 334 -13.68 17.36 -21.78
CA LEU A 334 -13.57 17.01 -23.20
C LEU A 334 -14.39 17.95 -24.08
N CYS A 335 -15.63 18.27 -23.71
CA CYS A 335 -16.44 19.25 -24.44
C CYS A 335 -15.73 20.61 -24.51
N LYS A 336 -15.12 21.10 -23.44
CA LYS A 336 -14.38 22.37 -23.43
C LYS A 336 -13.16 22.32 -24.34
N VAL A 337 -12.37 21.24 -24.30
CA VAL A 337 -11.20 21.08 -25.18
C VAL A 337 -11.60 21.09 -26.66
N TYR A 338 -12.76 20.54 -26.99
CA TYR A 338 -13.30 20.55 -28.36
C TYR A 338 -14.23 21.73 -28.65
N GLY A 339 -14.34 22.70 -27.75
CA GLY A 339 -15.09 23.94 -27.94
C GLY A 339 -16.62 23.79 -28.01
N LEU A 340 -17.18 22.72 -27.46
CA LEU A 340 -18.62 22.44 -27.46
C LEU A 340 -19.35 23.07 -26.26
N SER A 341 -20.66 23.32 -26.40
CA SER A 341 -21.53 23.84 -25.33
C SER A 341 -21.78 22.89 -24.15
N GLY A 342 -21.27 21.65 -24.22
CA GLY A 342 -21.35 20.66 -23.16
C GLY A 342 -22.51 19.66 -23.31
N PRO A 343 -22.71 18.76 -22.31
CA PRO A 343 -23.68 17.66 -22.39
C PRO A 343 -25.15 18.13 -22.43
N GLN A 344 -25.41 19.38 -22.06
CA GLN A 344 -26.77 19.93 -21.98
C GLN A 344 -27.26 20.59 -23.27
N GLY A 345 -26.44 20.69 -24.32
CA GLY A 345 -26.87 21.28 -25.60
C GLY A 345 -27.74 20.35 -26.46
N THR A 346 -28.24 20.89 -27.59
CA THR A 346 -29.11 20.18 -28.55
C THR A 346 -28.44 18.99 -29.21
N PHE A 347 -27.15 19.12 -29.57
CA PHE A 347 -26.26 18.08 -30.07
C PHE A 347 -25.23 17.72 -28.99
N PRO A 348 -25.59 16.87 -28.01
CA PRO A 348 -24.78 16.69 -26.81
C PRO A 348 -23.58 15.78 -27.01
N CYS A 349 -23.55 14.96 -28.09
CA CYS A 349 -22.49 13.98 -28.33
C CYS A 349 -21.21 14.63 -28.86
N LEU A 350 -20.07 14.26 -28.27
CA LEU A 350 -18.74 14.67 -28.73
C LEU A 350 -18.38 14.04 -30.08
N TRP A 351 -18.82 12.81 -30.36
CA TRP A 351 -18.40 12.04 -31.53
C TRP A 351 -19.34 12.14 -32.73
N CYS A 352 -20.57 12.64 -32.55
CA CYS A 352 -21.57 12.63 -33.60
C CYS A 352 -22.52 13.82 -33.54
N LEU A 353 -23.25 14.02 -34.64
CA LEU A 353 -24.23 15.10 -34.83
C LEU A 353 -25.66 14.68 -34.51
N MET A 354 -25.86 13.62 -33.72
CA MET A 354 -27.20 13.24 -33.28
C MET A 354 -27.74 14.28 -32.29
N SER A 355 -28.93 14.81 -32.56
CA SER A 355 -29.64 15.66 -31.62
C SER A 355 -30.20 14.85 -30.45
N ARG A 356 -30.46 15.51 -29.32
CA ARG A 356 -31.08 14.88 -28.15
C ARG A 356 -32.43 14.25 -28.49
N GLN A 357 -33.22 14.88 -29.37
CA GLN A 357 -34.51 14.35 -29.79
C GLN A 357 -34.34 13.04 -30.55
N GLU A 358 -33.40 12.98 -31.50
CA GLU A 358 -33.11 11.76 -32.27
C GLU A 358 -32.56 10.62 -31.39
N MET A 359 -31.76 10.94 -30.36
CA MET A 359 -31.28 9.94 -29.39
C MET A 359 -32.43 9.24 -28.66
N HIS A 360 -33.52 9.96 -28.38
CA HIS A 360 -34.72 9.39 -27.77
C HIS A 360 -35.55 8.53 -28.74
N LEU A 361 -35.43 8.80 -30.04
CA LEU A 361 -36.13 8.07 -31.11
C LEU A 361 -35.34 6.84 -31.61
N HIS A 362 -34.14 6.59 -31.07
CA HIS A 362 -33.27 5.46 -31.47
C HIS A 362 -32.93 5.43 -32.97
N SER A 363 -32.71 6.59 -33.59
CA SER A 363 -32.26 6.67 -34.98
C SER A 363 -30.89 6.01 -35.15
N THR A 364 -30.69 5.26 -36.24
CA THR A 364 -29.44 4.52 -36.53
C THR A 364 -28.51 5.25 -37.48
N ASN A 365 -28.99 6.22 -38.25
CA ASN A 365 -28.16 6.98 -39.17
C ASN A 365 -27.54 8.18 -38.46
N THR A 366 -26.23 8.19 -38.30
CA THR A 366 -25.55 9.25 -37.55
C THR A 366 -24.31 9.75 -38.29
N GLN A 367 -24.30 11.05 -38.58
CA GLN A 367 -23.10 11.72 -39.06
C GLN A 367 -22.09 11.87 -37.91
N LEU A 368 -20.85 11.46 -38.16
CA LEU A 368 -19.76 11.61 -37.22
C LEU A 368 -19.19 13.03 -37.24
N ARG A 369 -18.72 13.50 -36.09
CA ARG A 369 -17.95 14.74 -35.98
C ARG A 369 -16.50 14.46 -36.35
N SER A 370 -15.86 15.44 -36.99
CA SER A 370 -14.41 15.49 -37.18
C SER A 370 -13.86 16.79 -36.61
N LEU A 371 -12.53 16.88 -36.50
CA LEU A 371 -11.90 18.13 -36.09
C LEU A 371 -12.22 19.25 -37.11
N ASP A 372 -12.21 18.93 -38.40
CA ASP A 372 -12.51 19.87 -39.48
C ASP A 372 -13.96 20.37 -39.41
N SER A 373 -14.92 19.48 -39.10
CA SER A 373 -16.31 19.89 -38.95
C SER A 373 -16.49 20.85 -37.77
N LEU A 374 -15.80 20.60 -36.64
CA LEU A 374 -15.84 21.48 -35.48
C LEU A 374 -15.27 22.87 -35.78
N ILE A 375 -14.16 22.92 -36.51
CA ILE A 375 -13.52 24.18 -36.94
C ILE A 375 -14.47 24.94 -37.88
N SER A 376 -15.03 24.26 -38.89
CA SER A 376 -15.99 24.88 -39.82
C SER A 376 -17.22 25.41 -39.09
N ASP A 377 -17.83 24.62 -38.21
CA ASP A 377 -18.98 25.03 -37.41
C ASP A 377 -18.66 26.23 -36.53
N ASN A 378 -17.47 26.27 -35.92
CA ASN A 378 -17.03 27.41 -35.12
C ASN A 378 -16.84 28.67 -35.97
N LEU A 379 -16.23 28.57 -37.15
CA LEU A 379 -16.06 29.71 -38.06
C LEU A 379 -17.41 30.29 -38.48
N SER A 380 -18.38 29.44 -38.83
CA SER A 380 -19.75 29.87 -39.14
C SER A 380 -20.44 30.50 -37.93
N PHE A 381 -20.27 29.95 -36.74
CA PHE A 381 -20.79 30.54 -35.49
C PHE A 381 -20.23 31.93 -35.22
N MET A 382 -18.92 32.12 -35.42
CA MET A 382 -18.25 33.41 -35.23
C MET A 382 -18.70 34.46 -36.27
N GLN A 383 -19.03 34.03 -37.49
CA GLN A 383 -19.59 34.90 -38.53
C GLN A 383 -21.03 35.34 -38.22
N ASP A 384 -21.80 34.52 -37.51
CA ASP A 384 -23.17 34.83 -37.05
C ASP A 384 -23.20 35.43 -35.63
N ASN A 385 -22.35 36.42 -35.39
CA ASN A 385 -22.26 37.22 -34.15
C ASN A 385 -21.91 36.46 -32.85
N ALA A 386 -21.61 35.15 -32.92
CA ALA A 386 -21.24 34.33 -31.77
C ALA A 386 -22.26 34.35 -30.60
N ASP A 387 -23.55 34.48 -30.88
CA ASP A 387 -24.59 34.42 -29.84
C ASP A 387 -24.75 33.00 -29.31
N LYS A 388 -24.44 32.76 -28.03
CA LYS A 388 -24.58 31.44 -27.39
C LYS A 388 -25.97 30.82 -27.54
N LYS A 389 -27.03 31.63 -27.69
CA LYS A 389 -28.39 31.13 -27.93
C LYS A 389 -28.56 30.50 -29.31
N SER A 390 -27.77 30.92 -30.31
CA SER A 390 -27.78 30.38 -31.67
C SER A 390 -26.87 29.16 -31.85
N ALA A 391 -26.07 28.78 -30.84
CA ALA A 391 -25.09 27.69 -30.91
C ALA A 391 -25.67 26.36 -31.41
N ALA A 392 -26.95 26.07 -31.13
CA ALA A 392 -27.62 24.88 -31.63
C ALA A 392 -27.66 24.82 -33.17
N LYS A 393 -27.68 25.97 -33.87
CA LYS A 393 -27.63 26.03 -35.35
C LYS A 393 -26.28 25.57 -35.91
N TYR A 394 -25.23 25.63 -35.09
CA TYR A 394 -23.85 25.31 -35.45
C TYR A 394 -23.37 24.06 -34.70
N ASN A 395 -24.27 23.08 -34.56
CA ASN A 395 -23.98 21.81 -33.90
C ASN A 395 -23.33 21.98 -32.51
N ASN A 396 -23.73 22.99 -31.75
CA ASN A 396 -23.17 23.33 -30.43
C ASN A 396 -21.67 23.72 -30.41
N SER A 397 -21.05 24.04 -31.54
CA SER A 397 -19.68 24.54 -31.61
C SER A 397 -19.63 26.01 -31.16
N LEU A 398 -19.04 26.28 -29.99
CA LEU A 398 -18.91 27.62 -29.41
C LEU A 398 -17.51 28.21 -29.59
N HIS A 399 -16.50 27.35 -29.58
CA HIS A 399 -15.11 27.74 -29.62
C HIS A 399 -14.32 26.82 -30.57
N ALA A 400 -13.16 27.29 -31.02
CA ALA A 400 -12.25 26.43 -31.74
C ALA A 400 -11.73 25.30 -30.82
N PRO A 401 -11.47 24.09 -31.36
CA PRO A 401 -10.78 23.05 -30.60
C PRO A 401 -9.41 23.53 -30.11
N ILE A 402 -9.11 23.32 -28.83
CA ILE A 402 -7.85 23.76 -28.19
C ILE A 402 -6.67 22.87 -28.59
N LEU A 403 -6.92 21.57 -28.79
CA LEU A 403 -5.91 20.58 -29.15
C LEU A 403 -6.24 19.93 -30.49
N SER A 404 -5.24 19.77 -31.34
CA SER A 404 -5.35 19.12 -32.66
C SER A 404 -5.32 17.57 -32.57
N ILE A 405 -6.09 17.00 -31.63
CA ILE A 405 -6.23 15.54 -31.46
C ILE A 405 -7.54 15.11 -32.11
N GLN A 406 -7.47 14.16 -33.05
CA GLN A 406 -8.64 13.63 -33.73
C GLN A 406 -9.59 12.90 -32.76
N LEU A 407 -10.90 12.94 -33.03
CA LEU A 407 -11.93 12.45 -32.12
C LEU A 407 -11.90 10.93 -31.91
N ASP A 408 -11.36 10.18 -32.87
CA ASP A 408 -11.09 8.75 -32.78
C ASP A 408 -9.99 8.41 -31.76
N ARG A 409 -9.19 9.41 -31.38
CA ARG A 409 -8.16 9.34 -30.34
C ARG A 409 -8.63 9.91 -28.99
N VAL A 410 -9.94 10.05 -28.79
CA VAL A 410 -10.52 10.44 -27.50
C VAL A 410 -11.05 9.20 -26.78
N SER A 411 -10.54 8.94 -25.58
CA SER A 411 -11.04 7.86 -24.74
C SER A 411 -12.40 8.22 -24.13
N PRO A 412 -13.44 7.40 -24.31
CA PRO A 412 -14.71 7.60 -23.62
C PRO A 412 -14.52 7.61 -22.09
N PRO A 413 -15.18 8.52 -21.35
CA PRO A 413 -15.03 8.63 -19.90
C PRO A 413 -15.80 7.51 -19.18
N TYR A 414 -15.30 6.28 -19.25
CA TYR A 414 -15.99 5.07 -18.78
C TYR A 414 -16.52 5.19 -17.34
N LEU A 415 -15.72 5.74 -16.42
CA LEU A 415 -16.14 5.97 -15.04
C LEU A 415 -17.41 6.84 -14.97
N HIS A 416 -17.43 7.97 -15.69
CA HIS A 416 -18.57 8.88 -15.69
C HIS A 416 -19.78 8.30 -16.42
N ILE A 417 -19.56 7.49 -17.46
CA ILE A 417 -20.64 6.73 -18.13
C ILE A 417 -21.29 5.77 -17.12
N LEU A 418 -20.49 4.97 -16.42
CA LEU A 418 -20.98 4.02 -15.42
C LEU A 418 -21.72 4.73 -14.29
N LEU A 419 -21.17 5.82 -13.75
CA LEU A 419 -21.83 6.64 -12.73
C LEU A 419 -23.17 7.19 -13.22
N GLY A 420 -23.23 7.67 -14.46
CA GLY A 420 -24.47 8.14 -15.08
C GLY A 420 -25.52 7.04 -15.23
N ILE A 421 -25.12 5.84 -15.66
CA ILE A 421 -26.00 4.67 -15.77
C ILE A 421 -26.55 4.29 -14.40
N VAL A 422 -25.69 4.17 -13.39
CA VAL A 422 -26.10 3.81 -12.01
C VAL A 422 -27.06 4.86 -11.46
N LEU A 423 -26.77 6.15 -11.60
CA LEU A 423 -27.64 7.23 -11.15
C LEU A 423 -29.00 7.21 -11.85
N LYS A 424 -29.04 6.91 -13.16
CA LYS A 424 -30.29 6.79 -13.92
C LYS A 424 -31.14 5.64 -13.38
N HIS A 425 -30.55 4.46 -13.17
CA HIS A 425 -31.27 3.30 -12.65
C HIS A 425 -31.75 3.53 -11.21
N TYR A 426 -30.92 4.16 -10.38
CA TYR A 426 -31.32 4.55 -9.03
C TYR A 426 -32.55 5.46 -9.04
N LYS A 427 -32.57 6.51 -9.88
CA LYS A 427 -33.73 7.41 -10.02
C LYS A 427 -34.98 6.70 -10.55
N LEU A 428 -34.81 5.76 -11.49
CA LEU A 428 -35.94 4.96 -11.97
C LEU A 428 -36.52 4.07 -10.88
N LEU A 429 -35.67 3.46 -10.04
CA LEU A 429 -36.08 2.68 -8.88
C LEU A 429 -36.81 3.55 -7.84
N GLU A 430 -36.25 4.70 -7.51
CA GLU A 430 -36.85 5.68 -6.59
C GLU A 430 -38.22 6.14 -7.08
N ASN A 431 -38.35 6.48 -8.37
CA ASN A 431 -39.63 6.85 -8.97
C ASN A 431 -40.64 5.69 -8.94
N ALA A 432 -40.21 4.46 -9.23
CA ALA A 432 -41.07 3.29 -9.20
C ALA A 432 -41.57 2.99 -7.78
N ALA A 433 -40.68 3.10 -6.78
CA ALA A 433 -41.04 2.97 -5.37
C ALA A 433 -42.04 4.06 -4.95
N HIS A 434 -41.78 5.32 -5.31
CA HIS A 434 -42.70 6.42 -5.01
C HIS A 434 -44.09 6.24 -5.64
N LEU A 435 -44.15 5.75 -6.89
CA LEU A 435 -45.42 5.40 -7.54
C LEU A 435 -46.13 4.25 -6.83
N LEU A 436 -45.39 3.26 -6.32
CA LEU A 436 -45.95 2.17 -5.54
C LEU A 436 -46.51 2.68 -4.20
N ASP A 437 -45.77 3.52 -3.47
CA ASP A 437 -46.21 4.13 -2.22
C ASP A 437 -47.49 4.95 -2.42
N THR A 438 -47.54 5.75 -3.50
CA THR A 438 -48.73 6.53 -3.88
C THR A 438 -49.93 5.64 -4.22
N LYS A 439 -49.69 4.47 -4.83
CA LYS A 439 -50.76 3.48 -5.06
C LYS A 439 -51.21 2.84 -3.75
N ILE A 440 -50.29 2.50 -2.85
CA ILE A 440 -50.63 1.91 -1.54
C ILE A 440 -51.53 2.85 -0.74
N THR A 441 -51.26 4.15 -0.73
CA THR A 441 -52.09 5.12 0.00
C THR A 441 -53.50 5.27 -0.56
N THR A 442 -53.70 5.02 -1.86
CA THR A 442 -54.98 5.20 -2.55
C THR A 442 -55.80 3.90 -2.69
N LEU A 443 -55.16 2.74 -2.60
CA LEU A 443 -55.84 1.43 -2.68
C LEU A 443 -56.68 1.17 -1.42
N ALA A 444 -57.84 0.51 -1.60
CA ALA A 444 -58.62 0.02 -0.47
C ALA A 444 -57.87 -1.09 0.27
N ASP A 445 -58.06 -1.18 1.59
CA ASP A 445 -57.30 -2.10 2.46
C ASP A 445 -57.49 -3.58 2.07
N SER A 446 -58.59 -3.91 1.40
CA SER A 446 -58.86 -5.25 0.84
C SER A 446 -57.88 -5.68 -0.25
N HIS A 447 -57.21 -4.72 -0.90
CA HIS A 447 -56.22 -4.98 -1.95
C HIS A 447 -54.77 -4.89 -1.44
N LEU A 448 -54.58 -4.64 -0.15
CA LEU A 448 -53.26 -4.50 0.46
C LEU A 448 -52.91 -5.74 1.27
N THR A 449 -51.64 -6.14 1.20
CA THR A 449 -51.06 -7.06 2.18
C THR A 449 -51.03 -6.40 3.56
N ASP A 450 -50.80 -7.16 4.62
CA ASP A 450 -50.72 -6.58 5.97
C ASP A 450 -49.56 -5.58 6.10
N LEU A 451 -48.45 -5.83 5.40
CA LEU A 451 -47.38 -4.85 5.22
C LEU A 451 -47.87 -3.60 4.49
N GLY A 452 -48.64 -3.74 3.41
CA GLY A 452 -49.22 -2.60 2.68
C GLY A 452 -50.16 -1.76 3.55
N LYS A 453 -50.96 -2.39 4.41
CA LYS A 453 -51.82 -1.70 5.39
C LYS A 453 -50.99 -0.94 6.43
N LEU A 454 -49.93 -1.56 6.95
CA LEU A 454 -49.00 -0.91 7.88
C LEU A 454 -48.28 0.28 7.24
N VAL A 455 -47.78 0.12 6.01
CA VAL A 455 -47.16 1.22 5.24
C VAL A 455 -48.16 2.35 5.01
N LYS A 456 -49.40 2.03 4.63
CA LYS A 456 -50.47 3.02 4.44
C LYS A 456 -50.83 3.75 5.74
N GLN A 457 -50.83 3.06 6.88
CA GLN A 457 -51.25 3.61 8.16
C GLN A 457 -50.15 4.39 8.87
N TYR A 458 -48.87 4.03 8.67
CA TYR A 458 -47.75 4.54 9.45
C TYR A 458 -46.62 5.16 8.61
N GLU A 459 -46.71 5.13 7.28
CA GLU A 459 -45.71 5.64 6.32
C GLU A 459 -44.27 5.30 6.75
N GLY A 460 -43.36 6.26 6.86
CA GLY A 460 -41.95 6.05 7.22
C GLY A 460 -41.70 5.42 8.60
N GLN A 461 -42.73 5.25 9.43
CA GLN A 461 -42.66 4.60 10.74
C GLN A 461 -43.21 3.16 10.73
N TRP A 462 -43.53 2.60 9.55
CA TRP A 462 -44.12 1.27 9.42
C TRP A 462 -43.30 0.15 10.05
N GLN A 463 -41.97 0.23 10.02
CA GLN A 463 -41.09 -0.79 10.63
C GLN A 463 -41.21 -0.81 12.16
N GLN A 464 -41.31 0.38 12.76
CA GLN A 464 -41.51 0.51 14.21
C GLN A 464 -42.92 0.04 14.60
N ALA A 465 -43.93 0.36 13.79
CA ALA A 465 -45.29 -0.13 13.98
C ALA A 465 -45.38 -1.65 13.85
N GLN A 466 -44.71 -2.25 12.86
CA GLN A 466 -44.66 -3.70 12.68
C GLN A 466 -44.03 -4.39 13.89
N SER A 467 -42.88 -3.91 14.37
CA SER A 467 -42.20 -4.49 15.54
C SER A 467 -43.07 -4.40 16.80
N LEU A 468 -43.78 -3.29 17.00
CA LEU A 468 -44.71 -3.14 18.13
C LEU A 468 -45.94 -4.04 17.98
N GLN A 469 -46.45 -4.24 16.76
CA GLN A 469 -47.57 -5.16 16.50
C GLN A 469 -47.17 -6.61 16.76
N GLU A 470 -46.01 -7.04 16.30
CA GLU A 470 -45.46 -8.39 16.57
C GLU A 470 -45.24 -8.60 18.07
N GLN A 471 -44.73 -7.59 18.78
CA GLN A 471 -44.58 -7.63 20.23
C GLN A 471 -45.92 -7.73 20.95
N LEU A 472 -46.93 -6.99 20.47
CA LEU A 472 -48.27 -6.99 21.03
C LEU A 472 -48.94 -8.36 20.84
N ASP A 473 -48.85 -8.96 19.65
CA ASP A 473 -49.40 -10.28 19.36
C ASP A 473 -48.76 -11.37 20.24
N PHE A 474 -47.44 -11.30 20.46
CA PHE A 474 -46.74 -12.18 21.39
C PHE A 474 -47.23 -12.02 22.84
N GLN A 475 -47.36 -10.78 23.32
CA GLN A 475 -47.80 -10.49 24.67
C GLN A 475 -49.25 -10.91 24.91
N TYR A 476 -50.13 -10.73 23.92
CA TYR A 476 -51.49 -11.26 23.94
C TYR A 476 -51.50 -12.80 24.00
N GLY A 477 -50.65 -13.46 23.20
CA GLY A 477 -50.47 -14.90 23.26
C GLY A 477 -50.05 -15.37 24.66
N CYS A 478 -49.08 -14.71 25.28
CA CYS A 478 -48.64 -15.00 26.64
C CYS A 478 -49.74 -14.74 27.67
N LEU A 479 -50.50 -13.66 27.54
CA LEU A 479 -51.61 -13.32 28.44
C LEU A 479 -52.71 -14.39 28.43
N VAL A 480 -53.07 -14.89 27.24
CA VAL A 480 -54.10 -15.92 27.06
C VAL A 480 -53.64 -17.29 27.60
N LEU A 481 -52.36 -17.62 27.43
CA LEU A 481 -51.78 -18.91 27.83
C LEU A 481 -51.30 -18.96 29.29
N SER A 482 -51.30 -17.84 30.00
CA SER A 482 -50.86 -17.79 31.40
C SER A 482 -51.95 -18.34 32.33
N ASP A 483 -51.62 -19.31 33.16
CA ASP A 483 -52.55 -19.88 34.14
C ASP A 483 -52.55 -19.11 35.48
N ARG A 484 -51.47 -18.37 35.77
CA ARG A 484 -51.28 -17.64 37.04
C ARG A 484 -51.73 -16.18 36.91
N ASP A 485 -52.48 -15.71 37.90
CA ASP A 485 -53.03 -14.34 37.90
C ASP A 485 -51.94 -13.26 37.98
N GLU A 486 -50.83 -13.54 38.67
CA GLU A 486 -49.68 -12.62 38.74
C GLU A 486 -49.04 -12.40 37.36
N ASP A 487 -48.86 -13.47 36.58
CA ASP A 487 -48.29 -13.39 35.23
C ASP A 487 -49.25 -12.70 34.26
N LYS A 488 -50.56 -12.95 34.40
CA LYS A 488 -51.60 -12.23 33.63
C LYS A 488 -51.56 -10.72 33.87
N GLU A 489 -51.37 -10.29 35.12
CA GLU A 489 -51.29 -8.86 35.44
C GLU A 489 -50.06 -8.21 34.80
N ILE A 490 -48.92 -8.90 34.81
CA ILE A 490 -47.69 -8.44 34.15
C ILE A 490 -47.91 -8.30 32.64
N TYR A 491 -48.45 -9.33 31.98
CA TYR A 491 -48.67 -9.29 30.53
C TYR A 491 -49.74 -8.26 30.14
N ARG A 492 -50.79 -8.07 30.96
CA ARG A 492 -51.80 -7.03 30.73
C ARG A 492 -51.16 -5.63 30.72
N LYS A 493 -50.32 -5.33 31.70
CA LYS A 493 -49.60 -4.05 31.75
C LYS A 493 -48.67 -3.86 30.54
N GLN A 494 -47.99 -4.92 30.12
CA GLN A 494 -47.12 -4.88 28.94
C GLN A 494 -47.88 -4.66 27.62
N VAL A 495 -49.06 -5.27 27.49
CA VAL A 495 -50.00 -5.04 26.38
C VAL A 495 -50.40 -3.57 26.35
N GLU A 496 -50.88 -3.03 27.48
CA GLU A 496 -51.28 -1.61 27.60
C GLU A 496 -50.15 -0.64 27.23
N ASP A 497 -48.94 -0.87 27.73
CA ASP A 497 -47.76 -0.05 27.41
C ASP A 497 -47.42 -0.10 25.91
N THR A 498 -47.57 -1.26 25.27
CA THR A 498 -47.25 -1.46 23.85
C THR A 498 -48.34 -0.85 22.96
N GLU A 499 -49.61 -1.01 23.31
CA GLU A 499 -50.73 -0.32 22.66
C GLU A 499 -50.61 1.20 22.78
N HIS A 500 -50.20 1.70 23.95
CA HIS A 500 -49.93 3.12 24.14
C HIS A 500 -48.84 3.62 23.18
N LYS A 501 -47.73 2.90 23.03
CA LYS A 501 -46.66 3.27 22.08
C LYS A 501 -47.14 3.27 20.63
N LEU A 502 -47.94 2.27 20.25
CA LEU A 502 -48.52 2.15 18.92
C LEU A 502 -49.55 3.26 18.64
N SER A 503 -50.30 3.67 19.65
CA SER A 503 -51.21 4.83 19.62
C SER A 503 -50.44 6.16 19.50
N GLN A 504 -49.33 6.33 20.22
CA GLN A 504 -48.46 7.50 20.08
C GLN A 504 -47.89 7.65 18.67
N LEU A 505 -47.50 6.55 18.02
CA LEU A 505 -47.09 6.57 16.61
C LEU A 505 -48.23 7.03 15.69
N ARG A 506 -49.45 6.52 15.89
CA ARG A 506 -50.64 6.99 15.13
C ARG A 506 -50.90 8.48 15.35
N HIS A 507 -50.75 8.99 16.58
CA HIS A 507 -50.98 10.39 16.90
C HIS A 507 -49.91 11.32 16.31
N THR A 508 -48.64 10.93 16.38
CA THR A 508 -47.51 11.68 15.81
C THR A 508 -47.64 11.83 14.29
N PHE A 509 -48.25 10.84 13.65
CA PHE A 509 -48.60 10.90 12.24
C PHE A 509 -49.76 11.86 11.95
N SER A 510 -50.85 11.78 12.71
CA SER A 510 -52.01 12.68 12.53
C SER A 510 -51.67 14.17 12.71
N THR A 511 -50.68 14.50 13.54
CA THR A 511 -50.18 15.88 13.69
C THR A 511 -49.24 16.30 12.57
N THR A 512 -48.37 15.40 12.08
CA THR A 512 -47.45 15.66 10.95
C THR A 512 -48.18 15.91 9.63
N ILE A 513 -49.28 15.21 9.34
CA ILE A 513 -50.12 15.50 8.15
C ILE A 513 -50.74 16.90 8.25
N ARG A 514 -51.24 17.29 9.43
CA ARG A 514 -51.85 18.60 9.63
C ARG A 514 -50.85 19.74 9.44
N THR A 515 -49.61 19.59 9.90
CA THR A 515 -48.55 20.62 9.73
C THR A 515 -47.99 20.65 8.30
N ASN A 516 -47.79 19.50 7.66
CA ASN A 516 -47.31 19.45 6.27
C ASN A 516 -48.35 19.96 5.26
N SER A 517 -49.65 19.76 5.48
CA SER A 517 -50.71 20.33 4.62
C SER A 517 -50.77 21.87 4.66
N ILE A 518 -50.30 22.48 5.75
CA ILE A 518 -50.21 23.94 5.91
C ILE A 518 -48.96 24.46 5.17
N PHE A 519 -47.85 23.72 5.23
CA PHE A 519 -46.61 24.06 4.52
C PHE A 519 -46.70 23.88 3.00
N THR A 520 -47.35 22.82 2.50
CA THR A 520 -47.55 22.64 1.04
C THR A 520 -48.47 23.71 0.44
N ARG A 521 -49.46 24.21 1.20
CA ARG A 521 -50.31 25.33 0.78
C ARG A 521 -49.59 26.69 0.72
N GLN A 522 -48.52 26.87 1.50
CA GLN A 522 -47.67 28.07 1.42
C GLN A 522 -46.67 27.98 0.26
N HIS A 523 -46.09 26.81 0.00
CA HIS A 523 -45.20 26.62 -1.16
C HIS A 523 -45.94 26.67 -2.50
N SER A 524 -47.18 26.17 -2.60
CA SER A 524 -47.97 26.26 -3.84
C SER A 524 -48.41 27.69 -4.19
N LYS A 525 -48.51 28.59 -3.19
CA LYS A 525 -48.77 30.02 -3.39
C LYS A 525 -47.52 30.82 -3.75
N GLN A 526 -46.32 30.34 -3.41
CA GLN A 526 -45.05 30.94 -3.86
C GLN A 526 -44.61 30.43 -5.24
N SER A 527 -44.99 29.21 -5.63
CA SER A 527 -44.67 28.67 -6.97
C SER A 527 -45.61 29.17 -8.07
N SER A 528 -46.80 29.68 -7.74
CA SER A 528 -47.78 30.19 -8.72
C SER A 528 -47.51 31.63 -9.19
N HIS A 529 -46.40 32.28 -8.78
CA HIS A 529 -46.03 33.62 -9.24
C HIS A 529 -44.91 33.67 -10.29
N ASN A 530 -44.40 32.54 -10.79
CA ASN A 530 -43.30 32.54 -11.78
C ASN A 530 -43.59 31.83 -13.12
N THR A 531 -44.85 31.57 -13.48
CA THR A 531 -45.21 31.01 -14.79
C THR A 531 -46.42 31.68 -15.40
N THR A 532 -46.31 32.97 -15.70
CA THR A 532 -47.09 33.64 -16.75
C THR A 532 -46.19 34.70 -17.37
N GLY A 533 -45.56 34.34 -18.50
CA GLY A 533 -44.46 35.10 -19.08
C GLY A 533 -44.19 34.83 -20.56
N ILE A 534 -45.26 34.54 -21.32
CA ILE A 534 -45.45 34.82 -22.76
C ILE A 534 -44.49 34.09 -23.74
N PRO A 535 -44.62 34.32 -25.07
CA PRO A 535 -45.08 33.41 -26.12
C PRO A 535 -43.99 32.59 -26.82
#